data_AF-M5XQ61-F1
#
_entry.id   AF-M5XQ61-F1
#
_cell.length_a   1.000
_cell.length_b   1.000
_cell.length_c   1.000
_cell.angle_alpha   90.00
_cell.angle_beta   90.00
_cell.angle_gamma   90.00
#
_symmetry.space_group_name_H-M   'P 1'
#
loop_
_entity.id
_entity.type
_entity.pdbx_description
1 polymer ?
#
loop_
_entity_poly.entity_id
_entity_poly.type
_entity_poly.pdbx_seq_one_letter_code
_entity_poly.pdbx_strand_id
1 'polypeptide(L)'
;MEAPSSLKTLCRFVETTLLPEDKTLQFTIDKEVFSGERDTFLLPEDITQFAGMEEIGATVLAVYMRYLHDVLKQANMCSMVGFIDPATVSANSGTITERSRLVAARLQKTDGEQIFMMPYNPGRHWILLIVRAKKETVYFLDPLPGHRVVDEEAKNIVNSALKIYNTHIARAGRKNVIWKTLSGTPKQPSNVECGYYVMRFMRDIIMDPSLGV
;
A
#
# COMPACT_ATOMS: atom_id res chain seq x y z
N MET A 1 14.66 5.59 -19.85
CA MET A 1 14.98 6.96 -19.40
C MET A 1 16.25 6.84 -18.58
N GLU A 2 17.28 7.67 -18.78
CA GLU A 2 18.46 7.59 -17.91
C GLU A 2 18.13 8.07 -16.50
N ALA A 3 18.60 7.35 -15.48
CA ALA A 3 18.42 7.75 -14.09
C ALA A 3 19.08 9.13 -13.83
N PRO A 4 18.45 10.03 -13.05
CA PRO A 4 19.06 11.27 -12.59
C PRO A 4 20.43 11.04 -11.92
N SER A 5 21.31 12.04 -11.97
CA SER A 5 22.67 11.95 -11.41
C SER A 5 22.71 11.58 -9.92
N SER A 6 21.72 12.04 -9.15
CA SER A 6 21.55 11.67 -7.74
C SER A 6 21.25 10.18 -7.57
N LEU A 7 20.36 9.62 -8.38
CA LEU A 7 20.04 8.19 -8.35
C LEU A 7 21.21 7.34 -8.86
N LYS A 8 21.95 7.80 -9.87
CA LYS A 8 23.22 7.17 -10.30
C LYS A 8 24.25 7.13 -9.17
N THR A 9 24.32 8.19 -8.35
CA THR A 9 25.22 8.22 -7.18
C THR A 9 24.78 7.24 -6.10
N LEU A 10 23.46 7.09 -5.89
CA LEU A 10 22.92 6.08 -4.98
C LEU A 10 23.25 4.66 -5.47
N CYS A 11 23.05 4.34 -6.75
CA CYS A 11 23.44 3.04 -7.31
C CYS A 11 24.93 2.77 -7.11
N ARG A 12 25.78 3.75 -7.40
CA ARG A 12 27.23 3.62 -7.18
C ARG A 12 27.56 3.35 -5.72
N PHE A 13 26.92 4.03 -4.76
CA PHE A 13 27.11 3.76 -3.33
C PHE A 13 26.73 2.31 -2.97
N VAL A 14 25.62 1.81 -3.51
CA VAL A 14 25.21 0.41 -3.33
C VAL A 14 26.29 -0.53 -3.86
N GLU A 15 26.77 -0.30 -5.08
CA GLU A 15 27.77 -1.13 -5.76
C GLU A 15 29.14 -1.12 -5.09
N THR A 16 29.59 0.04 -4.59
CA THR A 16 30.94 0.20 -4.04
C THR A 16 31.01 -0.02 -2.53
N THR A 17 29.88 -0.06 -1.84
CA THR A 17 29.85 -0.08 -0.36
C THR A 17 28.94 -1.16 0.19
N LEU A 18 27.70 -1.27 -0.28
CA LEU A 18 26.77 -2.26 0.29
C LEU A 18 27.05 -3.67 -0.21
N LEU A 19 27.21 -3.86 -1.52
CA LEU A 19 27.48 -5.17 -2.12
C LEU A 19 28.79 -5.81 -1.64
N PRO A 20 29.94 -5.10 -1.61
CA PRO A 20 31.21 -5.73 -1.21
C PRO A 20 31.25 -6.16 0.25
N GLU A 21 30.45 -5.52 1.11
CA GLU A 21 30.40 -5.77 2.54
C GLU A 21 29.21 -6.66 2.95
N ASP A 22 28.43 -7.16 1.98
CA ASP A 22 27.19 -7.94 2.20
C ASP A 22 26.22 -7.24 3.18
N LYS A 23 26.13 -5.91 3.07
CA LYS A 23 25.33 -5.07 3.95
C LYS A 23 23.92 -4.87 3.40
N THR A 24 22.95 -5.01 4.30
CA THR A 24 21.55 -4.65 4.06
C THR A 24 21.17 -3.44 4.92
N LEU A 25 20.18 -2.65 4.46
CA LEU A 25 19.66 -1.55 5.25
C LEU A 25 18.45 -2.03 6.06
N GLN A 26 18.60 -2.07 7.37
CA GLN A 26 17.53 -2.46 8.29
C GLN A 26 16.62 -1.27 8.63
N PHE A 27 15.31 -1.53 8.62
CA PHE A 27 14.26 -0.61 9.03
C PHE A 27 13.30 -1.33 9.98
N THR A 28 12.94 -0.69 11.08
CA THR A 28 11.89 -1.20 11.98
C THR A 28 10.55 -0.61 11.57
N ILE A 29 9.61 -1.44 11.16
CA ILE A 29 8.21 -1.04 10.93
C ILE A 29 7.49 -1.06 12.27
N ASP A 30 7.10 0.12 12.76
CA ASP A 30 6.40 0.24 14.04
C ASP A 30 5.02 -0.43 13.99
N LYS A 31 4.56 -0.94 15.15
CA LYS A 31 3.27 -1.63 15.27
C LYS A 31 2.09 -0.78 14.80
N GLU A 32 2.19 0.54 14.89
CA GLU A 32 1.14 1.48 14.48
C GLU A 32 0.93 1.47 12.95
N VAL A 33 1.97 1.19 12.16
CA VAL A 33 1.93 1.19 10.69
C VAL A 33 1.07 0.05 10.16
N PHE A 34 1.33 -1.20 10.59
CA PHE A 34 0.66 -2.39 10.05
C PHE A 34 0.01 -3.29 11.11
N SER A 35 -0.13 -2.85 12.35
CA SER A 35 -0.66 -3.66 13.46
C SER A 35 0.24 -4.79 13.97
N GLY A 36 1.51 -4.80 13.59
CA GLY A 36 2.56 -5.67 14.13
C GLY A 36 3.91 -5.00 13.92
N GLU A 37 4.75 -5.02 14.96
CA GLU A 37 6.13 -4.53 14.88
C GLU A 37 6.99 -5.60 14.19
N ARG A 38 7.81 -5.18 13.22
CA ARG A 38 8.76 -6.09 12.57
C ARG A 38 9.91 -5.31 11.95
N ASP A 39 11.07 -5.94 11.94
CA ASP A 39 12.17 -5.47 11.11
C ASP A 39 11.97 -5.89 9.65
N THR A 40 12.42 -5.03 8.75
CA THR A 40 12.48 -5.26 7.32
C THR A 40 13.82 -4.77 6.79
N PHE A 41 14.25 -5.31 5.67
CA PHE A 41 15.58 -5.08 5.13
C PHE A 41 15.45 -4.70 3.65
N LEU A 42 16.08 -3.60 3.25
CA LEU A 42 16.30 -3.32 1.84
C LEU A 42 17.61 -3.99 1.43
N LEU A 43 17.50 -4.87 0.43
CA LEU A 43 18.65 -5.45 -0.23
C LEU A 43 19.27 -4.43 -1.19
N PRO A 44 20.56 -4.59 -1.54
CA PRO A 44 21.18 -3.83 -2.62
C PRO A 44 20.32 -3.77 -3.90
N GLU A 45 19.69 -4.89 -4.27
CA GLU A 45 18.83 -4.98 -5.45
C GLU A 45 17.57 -4.12 -5.32
N ASP A 46 16.95 -4.06 -4.14
CA ASP A 46 15.77 -3.20 -3.93
C ASP A 46 16.11 -1.72 -4.18
N ILE A 47 17.31 -1.31 -3.77
CA ILE A 47 17.78 0.08 -3.89
C ILE A 47 18.13 0.40 -5.35
N THR A 48 18.83 -0.50 -6.04
CA THR A 48 19.19 -0.29 -7.45
C THR A 48 17.98 -0.34 -8.36
N GLN A 49 17.01 -1.24 -8.10
CA GLN A 49 15.73 -1.27 -8.82
C GLN A 49 14.95 0.03 -8.63
N PHE A 50 14.83 0.50 -7.39
CA PHE A 50 14.17 1.77 -7.08
C PHE A 50 14.86 2.95 -7.77
N ALA A 51 16.20 3.02 -7.69
CA ALA A 51 16.98 4.11 -8.29
C ALA A 51 16.99 4.04 -9.83
N GLY A 52 16.88 2.84 -10.40
CA GLY A 52 16.85 2.55 -11.83
C GLY A 52 15.48 2.74 -12.49
N MET A 53 14.44 3.06 -11.73
CA MET A 53 13.04 3.12 -12.21
C MET A 53 12.53 1.76 -12.73
N GLU A 54 12.91 0.67 -12.06
CA GLU A 54 12.46 -0.71 -12.37
C GLU A 54 11.26 -1.14 -11.51
N GLU A 55 10.74 -2.36 -11.74
CA GLU A 55 9.68 -2.93 -10.91
C GLU A 55 10.13 -3.07 -9.45
N ILE A 56 9.42 -2.38 -8.53
CA ILE A 56 9.74 -2.42 -7.10
C ILE A 56 8.91 -3.47 -6.35
N GLY A 57 9.55 -4.08 -5.35
CA GLY A 57 8.94 -5.07 -4.47
C GLY A 57 8.08 -4.48 -3.36
N ALA A 58 7.37 -5.38 -2.66
CA ALA A 58 6.51 -5.02 -1.53
C ALA A 58 7.29 -4.37 -0.37
N THR A 59 8.57 -4.75 -0.19
CA THR A 59 9.46 -4.22 0.84
C THR A 59 9.71 -2.72 0.66
N VAL A 60 9.99 -2.28 -0.57
CA VAL A 60 10.17 -0.86 -0.91
C VAL A 60 8.89 -0.08 -0.62
N LEU A 61 7.72 -0.61 -0.99
CA LEU A 61 6.43 0.00 -0.65
C LEU A 61 6.23 0.08 0.87
N ALA A 62 6.53 -0.99 1.61
CA ALA A 62 6.35 -1.03 3.07
C ALA A 62 7.23 0.00 3.80
N VAL A 63 8.49 0.14 3.40
CA VAL A 63 9.40 1.17 3.94
C VAL A 63 8.88 2.57 3.62
N TYR A 64 8.31 2.79 2.42
CA TYR A 64 7.71 4.06 2.07
C TYR A 64 6.42 4.36 2.84
N MET A 65 5.59 3.35 3.09
CA MET A 65 4.39 3.48 3.91
C MET A 65 4.74 3.84 5.36
N ARG A 66 5.85 3.32 5.90
CA ARG A 66 6.41 3.76 7.18
C ARG A 66 6.76 5.26 7.16
N TYR A 67 7.45 5.73 6.12
CA TYR A 67 7.70 7.16 5.95
C TYR A 67 6.40 7.99 5.92
N LEU A 68 5.39 7.55 5.16
CA LEU A 68 4.10 8.24 5.11
C LEU A 68 3.37 8.23 6.46
N HIS A 69 3.54 7.19 7.27
CA HIS A 69 3.04 7.17 8.64
C HIS A 69 3.75 8.22 9.51
N ASP A 70 5.06 8.40 9.37
CA ASP A 70 5.80 9.46 10.09
C ASP A 70 5.30 10.85 9.69
N VAL A 71 4.98 11.07 8.40
CA VAL A 71 4.34 12.31 7.92
C VAL A 71 2.98 12.53 8.59
N LEU A 72 2.12 11.51 8.62
CA LEU A 72 0.81 11.60 9.29
C LEU A 72 0.95 11.91 10.78
N LYS A 73 1.97 11.33 11.45
CA LYS A 73 2.25 11.59 12.86
C LYS A 73 2.65 13.05 13.10
N GLN A 74 3.53 13.58 12.25
CA GLN A 74 3.94 15.00 12.32
C GLN A 74 2.76 15.95 12.08
N ALA A 75 1.82 15.57 11.22
CA ALA A 75 0.61 16.34 10.93
C ALA A 75 -0.54 16.12 11.94
N ASN A 76 -0.38 15.23 12.93
CA ASN A 76 -1.44 14.80 13.86
C ASN A 76 -2.67 14.20 13.14
N MET A 77 -2.42 13.46 12.04
CA MET A 77 -3.44 12.86 11.17
C MET A 77 -3.46 11.32 11.21
N CYS A 78 -2.75 10.68 12.15
CA CYS A 78 -2.76 9.21 12.30
C CYS A 78 -4.17 8.63 12.54
N SER A 79 -5.10 9.44 13.02
CA SER A 79 -6.51 9.03 13.21
C SER A 79 -7.32 9.03 11.90
N MET A 80 -6.80 9.51 10.78
CA MET A 80 -7.52 9.61 9.50
C MET A 80 -7.15 8.51 8.50
N VAL A 81 -5.90 8.05 8.53
CA VAL A 81 -5.37 7.11 7.54
C VAL A 81 -4.71 5.93 8.25
N GLY A 82 -5.17 4.73 7.89
CA GLY A 82 -4.54 3.47 8.24
C GLY A 82 -3.88 2.81 7.02
N PHE A 83 -2.92 1.94 7.27
CA PHE A 83 -2.26 1.15 6.23
C PHE A 83 -2.50 -0.34 6.41
N ILE A 84 -2.61 -1.06 5.29
CA ILE A 84 -2.66 -2.52 5.22
C ILE A 84 -1.39 -3.01 4.52
N ASP A 85 -0.72 -3.98 5.14
CA ASP A 85 0.57 -4.48 4.68
C ASP A 85 0.46 -5.23 3.34
N PRO A 86 1.12 -4.76 2.27
CA PRO A 86 1.05 -5.39 0.95
C PRO A 86 1.53 -6.85 0.94
N ALA A 87 2.48 -7.20 1.81
CA ALA A 87 3.00 -8.56 1.91
C ALA A 87 1.97 -9.56 2.46
N THR A 88 0.90 -9.06 3.07
CA THR A 88 -0.15 -9.89 3.69
C THR A 88 -1.41 -10.03 2.85
N VAL A 89 -1.58 -9.23 1.79
CA VAL A 89 -2.81 -9.20 1.00
C VAL A 89 -2.62 -9.52 -0.47
N SER A 90 -1.40 -9.37 -1.00
CA SER A 90 -1.10 -9.61 -2.41
C SER A 90 -1.23 -11.09 -2.80
N ALA A 91 -1.09 -11.38 -4.09
CA ALA A 91 -1.04 -12.75 -4.58
C ALA A 91 0.06 -13.55 -3.86
N ASN A 92 -0.20 -14.84 -3.65
CA ASN A 92 0.67 -15.78 -2.93
C ASN A 92 0.81 -15.54 -1.40
N SER A 93 0.15 -14.53 -0.83
CA SER A 93 0.14 -14.27 0.62
C SER A 93 -0.90 -15.10 1.39
N GLY A 94 -0.99 -16.40 1.12
CA GLY A 94 -1.94 -17.31 1.76
C GLY A 94 -3.34 -17.33 1.16
N THR A 95 -4.27 -18.01 1.84
CA THR A 95 -5.66 -18.18 1.35
C THR A 95 -6.44 -16.87 1.40
N ILE A 96 -7.50 -16.75 0.59
CA ILE A 96 -8.41 -15.60 0.64
C ILE A 96 -8.94 -15.36 2.06
N THR A 97 -9.27 -16.45 2.78
CA THR A 97 -9.79 -16.39 4.15
C THR A 97 -8.79 -15.79 5.14
N GLU A 98 -7.52 -16.22 5.09
CA GLU A 98 -6.46 -15.69 5.97
C GLU A 98 -6.23 -14.21 5.69
N ARG A 99 -6.09 -13.83 4.42
CA ARG A 99 -5.92 -12.44 4.00
C ARG A 99 -7.09 -11.56 4.41
N SER A 100 -8.31 -12.06 4.26
CA SER A 100 -9.54 -11.36 4.69
C SER A 100 -9.55 -11.11 6.19
N ARG A 101 -9.08 -12.06 7.00
CA ARG A 101 -8.98 -11.91 8.47
C ARG A 101 -7.93 -10.88 8.85
N LEU A 102 -6.78 -10.84 8.18
CA LEU A 102 -5.74 -9.83 8.41
C LEU A 102 -6.24 -8.42 8.09
N VAL A 103 -6.91 -8.25 6.95
CA VAL A 103 -7.58 -6.98 6.60
C VAL A 103 -8.61 -6.62 7.67
N ALA A 104 -9.51 -7.54 8.03
CA ALA A 104 -10.55 -7.27 9.03
C ALA A 104 -9.96 -6.88 10.40
N ALA A 105 -8.93 -7.60 10.86
CA ALA A 105 -8.24 -7.30 12.12
C ALA A 105 -7.63 -5.90 12.10
N ARG A 106 -7.10 -5.45 10.96
CA ARG A 106 -6.60 -4.08 10.81
C ARG A 106 -7.72 -3.04 10.87
N LEU A 107 -8.84 -3.28 10.19
CA LEU A 107 -10.00 -2.38 10.18
C LEU A 107 -10.64 -2.20 11.57
N GLN A 108 -10.61 -3.25 12.41
CA GLN A 108 -11.22 -3.27 13.74
C GLN A 108 -10.47 -2.42 14.79
N LYS A 109 -9.22 -2.01 14.54
CA LYS A 109 -8.42 -1.25 15.53
C LYS A 109 -8.73 0.24 15.58
N THR A 110 -9.81 0.70 14.96
CA THR A 110 -10.11 2.13 14.77
C THR A 110 -11.61 2.39 14.97
N ASP A 111 -11.98 3.66 15.10
CA ASP A 111 -13.39 4.09 15.24
C ASP A 111 -14.23 3.91 13.95
N GLY A 112 -13.58 3.52 12.85
CA GLY A 112 -14.19 3.23 11.56
C GLY A 112 -14.32 4.41 10.60
N GLU A 113 -13.94 5.63 10.99
CA GLU A 113 -14.00 6.81 10.09
C GLU A 113 -12.79 6.90 9.16
N GLN A 114 -11.70 6.22 9.53
CA GLN A 114 -10.45 6.12 8.77
C GLN A 114 -10.65 5.60 7.34
N ILE A 115 -9.79 6.10 6.45
CA ILE A 115 -9.50 5.43 5.19
C ILE A 115 -8.33 4.49 5.38
N PHE A 116 -8.40 3.28 4.81
CA PHE A 116 -7.30 2.34 4.82
C PHE A 116 -6.70 2.20 3.43
N MET A 117 -5.43 2.57 3.30
CA MET A 117 -4.67 2.39 2.07
C MET A 117 -4.11 0.96 2.02
N MET A 118 -4.45 0.24 0.96
CA MET A 118 -4.10 -1.14 0.74
C MET A 118 -3.49 -1.29 -0.65
N PRO A 119 -2.17 -1.12 -0.78
CA PRO A 119 -1.45 -1.55 -1.97
C PRO A 119 -1.65 -3.06 -2.16
N TYR A 120 -2.01 -3.46 -3.37
CA TYR A 120 -2.28 -4.85 -3.70
C TYR A 120 -1.61 -5.18 -5.02
N ASN A 121 -1.01 -6.36 -5.09
CA ASN A 121 -0.41 -6.88 -6.30
C ASN A 121 -0.99 -8.27 -6.63
N PRO A 122 -1.84 -8.42 -7.66
CA PRO A 122 -2.32 -9.73 -8.12
C PRO A 122 -1.24 -10.54 -8.86
N GLY A 123 -0.04 -9.99 -9.07
CA GLY A 123 1.08 -10.65 -9.74
C GLY A 123 2.28 -9.72 -9.94
N ARG A 124 2.37 -9.08 -11.12
CA ARG A 124 3.43 -8.11 -11.47
C ARG A 124 2.89 -6.71 -11.71
N HIS A 125 1.86 -6.31 -10.97
CA HIS A 125 1.19 -5.02 -11.18
C HIS A 125 0.65 -4.45 -9.87
N TRP A 126 1.24 -3.35 -9.40
CA TRP A 126 0.76 -2.67 -8.20
C TRP A 126 -0.47 -1.81 -8.50
N ILE A 127 -1.52 -1.99 -7.70
CA ILE A 127 -2.69 -1.12 -7.63
C ILE A 127 -2.87 -0.61 -6.19
N LEU A 128 -3.70 0.42 -6.03
CA LEU A 128 -4.11 0.90 -4.72
C LEU A 128 -5.61 0.72 -4.51
N LEU A 129 -5.97 0.04 -3.42
CA LEU A 129 -7.32 0.06 -2.88
C LEU A 129 -7.40 0.99 -1.68
N ILE A 130 -8.47 1.77 -1.58
CA ILE A 130 -8.79 2.59 -0.41
C ILE A 130 -10.08 2.08 0.20
N VAL A 131 -9.99 1.46 1.38
CA VAL A 131 -11.11 0.84 2.07
C VAL A 131 -11.68 1.79 3.11
N ARG A 132 -12.97 2.14 2.98
CA ARG A 132 -13.73 2.89 3.98
C ARG A 132 -14.71 1.94 4.67
N ALA A 133 -14.27 1.30 5.75
CA ALA A 133 -14.98 0.18 6.36
C ALA A 133 -16.41 0.53 6.80
N LYS A 134 -16.56 1.63 7.56
CA LYS A 134 -17.88 2.06 8.03
C LYS A 134 -18.79 2.53 6.90
N LYS A 135 -18.25 3.06 5.80
CA LYS A 135 -19.05 3.47 4.62
C LYS A 135 -19.27 2.32 3.63
N GLU A 136 -18.71 1.13 3.87
CA GLU A 136 -18.77 -0.04 2.99
C GLU A 136 -18.43 0.32 1.53
N THR A 137 -17.47 1.23 1.36
CA THR A 137 -17.05 1.74 0.05
C THR A 137 -15.57 1.48 -0.14
N VAL A 138 -15.21 0.99 -1.32
CA VAL A 138 -13.83 0.74 -1.73
C VAL A 138 -13.55 1.54 -2.99
N TYR A 139 -12.48 2.32 -2.96
CA TYR A 139 -11.97 3.02 -4.15
C TYR A 139 -10.82 2.23 -4.76
N PHE A 140 -10.82 2.14 -6.08
CA PHE A 140 -9.84 1.44 -6.88
C PHE A 140 -9.07 2.44 -7.75
N LEU A 141 -7.75 2.45 -7.61
CA LEU A 141 -6.82 3.25 -8.37
C LEU A 141 -5.83 2.32 -9.08
N ASP A 142 -5.80 2.40 -10.41
CA ASP A 142 -4.92 1.60 -11.25
C ASP A 142 -4.05 2.54 -12.12
N PRO A 143 -2.71 2.45 -12.03
CA PRO A 143 -1.84 3.27 -12.86
C PRO A 143 -1.76 2.79 -14.31
N LEU A 144 -2.18 1.57 -14.67
CA LEU A 144 -2.17 1.12 -16.06
C LEU A 144 -3.22 1.87 -16.90
N PRO A 145 -2.92 2.14 -18.18
CA PRO A 145 -3.88 2.73 -19.10
C PRO A 145 -5.05 1.78 -19.40
N GLY A 146 -6.18 2.36 -19.83
CA GLY A 146 -7.39 1.63 -20.20
C GLY A 146 -8.44 1.51 -19.09
N HIS A 147 -9.59 0.94 -19.44
CA HIS A 147 -10.71 0.68 -18.53
C HIS A 147 -10.47 -0.62 -17.75
N ARG A 148 -9.72 -0.51 -16.66
CA ARG A 148 -9.40 -1.63 -15.78
C ARG A 148 -10.48 -1.80 -14.73
N VAL A 149 -10.69 -3.04 -14.32
CA VAL A 149 -11.53 -3.41 -13.17
C VAL A 149 -10.68 -4.17 -12.17
N VAL A 150 -10.97 -4.00 -10.89
CA VAL A 150 -10.35 -4.79 -9.84
C VAL A 150 -10.69 -6.27 -10.04
N ASP A 151 -9.70 -7.14 -9.81
CA ASP A 151 -9.86 -8.58 -9.95
C ASP A 151 -10.76 -9.16 -8.86
N GLU A 152 -11.30 -10.35 -9.12
CA GLU A 152 -12.25 -11.00 -8.22
C GLU A 152 -11.61 -11.45 -6.91
N GLU A 153 -10.31 -11.73 -6.89
CA GLU A 153 -9.61 -12.16 -5.68
C GLU A 153 -9.50 -11.00 -4.68
N ALA A 154 -9.06 -9.83 -5.12
CA ALA A 154 -9.07 -8.60 -4.34
C ALA A 154 -10.47 -8.25 -3.83
N LYS A 155 -11.50 -8.37 -4.69
CA LYS A 155 -12.90 -8.16 -4.26
C LYS A 155 -13.30 -9.13 -3.16
N ASN A 156 -13.00 -10.41 -3.32
CA ASN A 156 -13.35 -11.45 -2.36
C ASN A 156 -12.68 -11.23 -1.01
N ILE A 157 -11.40 -10.82 -1.00
CA ILE A 157 -10.65 -10.49 0.22
C ILE A 157 -11.32 -9.34 0.95
N VAL A 158 -11.54 -8.20 0.27
CA VAL A 158 -12.09 -6.99 0.91
C VAL A 158 -13.55 -7.17 1.31
N ASN A 159 -14.38 -7.80 0.47
CA ASN A 159 -15.79 -8.05 0.80
C ASN A 159 -15.92 -8.97 2.03
N SER A 160 -15.09 -10.02 2.11
CA SER A 160 -15.08 -10.93 3.26
C SER A 160 -14.56 -10.24 4.52
N ALA A 161 -13.53 -9.40 4.40
CA ALA A 161 -13.01 -8.61 5.50
C ALA A 161 -14.06 -7.64 6.05
N LEU A 162 -14.79 -6.94 5.17
CA LEU A 162 -15.87 -6.02 5.55
C LEU A 162 -17.03 -6.76 6.21
N LYS A 163 -17.35 -7.99 5.77
CA LYS A 163 -18.34 -8.85 6.45
C LYS A 163 -17.91 -9.18 7.88
N ILE A 164 -16.64 -9.50 8.10
CA ILE A 164 -16.09 -9.76 9.45
C ILE A 164 -16.13 -8.48 10.30
N TYR A 165 -15.73 -7.35 9.74
CA TYR A 165 -15.78 -6.04 10.39
C TYR A 165 -17.21 -5.65 10.80
N ASN A 166 -18.19 -5.81 9.90
CA ASN A 166 -19.59 -5.50 10.18
C ASN A 166 -20.17 -6.33 11.33
N THR A 167 -19.79 -7.62 11.41
CA THR A 167 -20.15 -8.48 12.55
C THR A 167 -19.53 -7.97 13.85
N HIS A 168 -18.27 -7.54 13.81
CA HIS A 168 -17.56 -7.00 14.98
C HIS A 168 -18.24 -5.75 15.55
N ILE A 169 -18.73 -4.85 14.69
CA ILE A 169 -19.43 -3.63 15.12
C ILE A 169 -20.94 -3.81 15.32
N ALA A 170 -21.44 -5.06 15.29
CA ALA A 170 -22.87 -5.41 15.41
C ALA A 170 -23.78 -4.62 14.46
N ARG A 171 -23.33 -4.35 13.22
CA ARG A 171 -24.10 -3.58 12.25
C ARG A 171 -25.37 -4.34 11.82
N ALA A 172 -26.51 -3.67 11.92
CA ALA A 172 -27.78 -4.18 11.44
C ALA A 172 -27.90 -4.06 9.91
N GLY A 173 -28.42 -5.11 9.27
CA GLY A 173 -28.64 -5.17 7.82
C GLY A 173 -27.41 -5.57 7.01
N ARG A 174 -27.65 -6.18 5.84
CA ARG A 174 -26.59 -6.50 4.87
C ARG A 174 -26.67 -5.49 3.73
N LYS A 175 -25.60 -4.74 3.51
CA LYS A 175 -25.42 -3.94 2.30
C LYS A 175 -24.34 -4.57 1.43
N ASN A 176 -24.49 -4.40 0.13
CA ASN A 176 -23.42 -4.76 -0.79
C ASN A 176 -22.33 -3.70 -0.73
N VAL A 177 -21.07 -4.15 -0.72
CA VAL A 177 -19.91 -3.26 -0.78
C VAL A 177 -19.94 -2.47 -2.08
N ILE A 178 -19.77 -1.16 -1.98
CA ILE A 178 -19.77 -0.25 -3.13
C ILE A 178 -18.33 -0.14 -3.63
N TRP A 179 -18.09 -0.60 -4.85
CA TRP A 179 -16.79 -0.47 -5.52
C TRP A 179 -16.80 0.71 -6.48
N LYS A 180 -15.81 1.58 -6.38
CA LYS A 180 -15.68 2.80 -7.21
C LYS A 180 -14.31 2.86 -7.85
N THR A 181 -14.26 2.89 -9.18
CA THR A 181 -13.04 3.26 -9.90
C THR A 181 -12.88 4.77 -9.85
N LEU A 182 -11.74 5.26 -9.38
CA LEU A 182 -11.50 6.70 -9.30
C LEU A 182 -11.16 7.27 -10.69
N SER A 183 -12.04 8.12 -11.22
CA SER A 183 -11.80 8.82 -12.48
C SER A 183 -10.63 9.78 -12.36
N GLY A 184 -9.89 9.99 -13.46
CA GLY A 184 -8.73 10.88 -13.46
C GLY A 184 -7.49 10.33 -12.76
N THR A 185 -7.48 9.07 -12.33
CA THR A 185 -6.28 8.40 -11.79
C THR A 185 -5.11 8.54 -12.78
N PRO A 186 -3.98 9.17 -12.40
CA PRO A 186 -2.82 9.33 -13.27
C PRO A 186 -2.32 8.00 -13.81
N LYS A 187 -1.94 7.98 -15.10
CA LYS A 187 -1.55 6.77 -15.81
C LYS A 187 -0.05 6.73 -16.06
N GLN A 188 0.54 5.57 -15.83
CA GLN A 188 1.95 5.33 -16.05
C GLN A 188 2.29 5.31 -17.55
N PRO A 189 3.51 5.71 -17.92
CA PRO A 189 3.92 5.77 -19.32
C PRO A 189 4.31 4.39 -19.89
N SER A 190 4.74 3.44 -19.05
CA SER A 190 5.14 2.10 -19.51
C SER A 190 4.52 0.99 -18.65
N ASN A 191 5.24 -0.10 -18.37
CA ASN A 191 4.75 -1.26 -17.63
C ASN A 191 5.43 -1.47 -16.27
N VAL A 192 6.46 -0.70 -15.92
CA VAL A 192 7.27 -0.92 -14.71
C VAL A 192 6.95 0.06 -13.58
N GLU A 193 6.30 1.18 -13.86
CA GLU A 193 6.21 2.29 -12.89
C GLU A 193 5.07 2.14 -11.85
N CYS A 194 4.31 1.04 -11.89
CA CYS A 194 3.08 0.89 -11.12
C CYS A 194 3.28 1.09 -9.62
N GLY A 195 4.38 0.57 -9.06
CA GLY A 195 4.75 0.76 -7.66
C GLY A 195 4.99 2.23 -7.30
N TYR A 196 5.70 2.98 -8.14
CA TYR A 196 5.96 4.41 -7.93
C TYR A 196 4.68 5.24 -8.03
N TYR A 197 3.76 4.86 -8.92
CA TYR A 197 2.45 5.52 -8.99
C TYR A 197 1.61 5.22 -7.76
N VAL A 198 1.63 4.00 -7.23
CA VAL A 198 0.95 3.67 -5.96
C VAL A 198 1.55 4.45 -4.79
N MET A 199 2.88 4.56 -4.70
CA MET A 199 3.55 5.42 -3.72
C MET A 199 3.08 6.88 -3.86
N ARG A 200 3.07 7.40 -5.10
CA ARG A 200 2.60 8.76 -5.39
C ARG A 200 1.13 8.96 -5.03
N PHE A 201 0.24 8.01 -5.33
CA PHE A 201 -1.18 8.11 -4.97
C PHE A 201 -1.36 8.24 -3.47
N MET A 202 -0.68 7.38 -2.68
CA MET A 202 -0.76 7.44 -1.22
C MET A 202 -0.25 8.79 -0.70
N ARG A 203 0.90 9.27 -1.20
CA ARG A 203 1.45 10.57 -0.84
C ARG A 203 0.51 11.72 -1.17
N ASP A 204 0.04 11.79 -2.41
CA ASP A 204 -0.77 12.90 -2.90
C ASP A 204 -2.11 12.98 -2.14
N ILE A 205 -2.68 11.83 -1.75
CA ILE A 205 -3.88 11.79 -0.88
C ILE A 205 -3.56 12.27 0.54
N ILE A 206 -2.46 11.82 1.15
CA ILE A 206 -2.07 12.22 2.51
C ILE A 206 -1.77 13.72 2.59
N MET A 207 -1.18 14.27 1.55
CA MET A 207 -0.82 15.68 1.45
C MET A 207 -1.97 16.56 0.96
N ASP A 208 -3.14 15.99 0.62
CA ASP A 208 -4.30 16.75 0.17
C ASP A 208 -4.87 17.59 1.33
N PRO A 209 -4.96 18.92 1.21
CA PRO A 209 -5.46 19.78 2.28
C PRO A 209 -6.89 19.45 2.72
N SER A 210 -7.71 18.83 1.86
CA SER A 210 -9.09 18.44 2.15
C SER A 210 -9.21 17.17 2.98
N LEU A 211 -8.12 16.42 3.19
CA LEU A 211 -8.17 15.16 3.93
C LEU A 211 -8.58 15.36 5.40
N GLY A 212 -8.19 16.48 6.00
CA GLY A 212 -8.48 16.83 7.41
C GLY A 212 -9.65 17.79 7.63
N VAL A 213 -10.42 18.09 6.58
CA VAL A 213 -11.55 19.05 6.60
C VAL A 213 -12.90 18.33 6.55
#